data_AF-A0A2R6EFS7-F1
#
_entry.id   AF-A0A2R6EFS7-F1
#
_cell.length_a   1.000
_cell.length_b   1.000
_cell.length_c   1.000
_cell.angle_alpha   90.00
_cell.angle_beta   90.00
_cell.angle_gamma   90.00
#
_symmetry.space_group_name_H-M   'P 1'
#
loop_
_entity.id
_entity.type
_entity.pdbx_description
1 polymer ?
#
loop_
_entity_poly.entity_id
_entity_poly.type
_entity_poly.pdbx_seq_one_letter_code
_entity_poly.pdbx_strand_id
1 'polypeptide(L)'
;MADTQGYDPEAEHAFPDERLNEVLAFLQSDPEVRAYLQAQNVNPVDRMGYNDHGAKHVSIVRERALRLYDLLKGGDVAFNGAMGQGLDEADESVVICLAATLHDIGHVVHRLDHPYYSIPLAADVLDRILTEFYDAETAVRVKAETLHAILCHHTEENPLTTEAGVVRLADGLDMERGRSRIPYETGRRGINTVSSQAIESVELKPGDGKPVMVEISMRNAAGVYQVDELLQAKLQGSGLENHVRIVALNVEGATDTIVERMEL
;
A
#
# COMPACT_ATOMS: atom_id res chain seq x y z
N MET A 1 -19.69 9.82 -10.22
CA MET A 1 -18.65 10.30 -9.30
C MET A 1 -18.15 9.04 -8.62
N ALA A 2 -16.98 8.55 -9.02
CA ALA A 2 -16.42 7.31 -8.47
C ALA A 2 -16.05 7.56 -7.00
N ASP A 3 -16.58 6.73 -6.12
CA ASP A 3 -16.34 6.77 -4.69
C ASP A 3 -14.96 6.15 -4.42
N THR A 4 -13.91 6.91 -4.74
CA THR A 4 -12.51 6.56 -4.45
C THR A 4 -12.15 6.98 -3.02
N GLN A 5 -13.04 6.76 -2.05
CA GLN A 5 -12.76 7.16 -0.68
C GLN A 5 -11.65 6.27 -0.11
N GLY A 6 -10.45 6.83 -0.08
CA GLY A 6 -9.42 6.41 0.86
C GLY A 6 -9.93 6.55 2.30
N TYR A 7 -9.08 6.20 3.27
CA TYR A 7 -9.43 6.32 4.68
C TYR A 7 -9.96 7.71 5.04
N ASP A 8 -11.15 7.75 5.66
CA ASP A 8 -11.81 8.96 6.17
C ASP A 8 -11.88 8.90 7.71
N PRO A 9 -11.16 9.76 8.45
CA PRO A 9 -11.13 9.72 9.91
C PRO A 9 -12.47 10.04 10.57
N GLU A 10 -13.44 10.59 9.83
CA GLU A 10 -14.77 10.93 10.35
C GLU A 10 -15.83 9.86 10.03
N ALA A 11 -15.46 8.81 9.27
CA ALA A 11 -16.34 7.70 8.94
C ALA A 11 -16.34 6.61 10.03
N GLU A 12 -17.37 5.76 10.03
CA GLU A 12 -17.40 4.56 10.88
C GLU A 12 -16.55 3.45 10.22
N HIS A 13 -15.65 2.84 10.99
CA HIS A 13 -14.75 1.78 10.54
C HIS A 13 -15.01 0.47 11.28
N ALA A 14 -14.60 -0.65 10.68
CA ALA A 14 -14.71 -1.98 11.27
C ALA A 14 -13.65 -2.27 12.36
N PHE A 15 -12.89 -1.26 12.79
CA PHE A 15 -11.81 -1.35 13.77
C PHE A 15 -11.74 -0.05 14.61
N PRO A 16 -11.16 -0.10 15.83
CA PRO A 16 -10.96 1.09 16.65
C PRO A 16 -9.87 1.99 16.05
N ASP A 17 -10.21 3.22 15.69
CA ASP A 17 -9.37 4.11 14.89
C ASP A 17 -8.92 5.39 15.62
N GLU A 18 -9.30 5.57 16.89
CA GLU A 18 -8.96 6.78 17.65
C GLU A 18 -7.44 6.97 17.76
N ARG A 19 -6.72 5.88 18.08
CA ARG A 19 -5.26 5.88 18.17
C ARG A 19 -4.59 6.09 16.81
N LEU A 20 -5.16 5.50 15.76
CA LEU A 20 -4.71 5.70 14.39
C LEU A 20 -4.80 7.19 14.01
N ASN A 21 -5.93 7.83 14.32
CA ASN A 21 -6.19 9.23 13.98
C ASN A 21 -5.19 10.19 14.64
N GLU A 22 -4.85 9.95 15.91
CA GLU A 22 -3.81 10.72 16.61
C GLU A 22 -2.43 10.56 15.95
N VAL A 23 -2.01 9.32 15.66
CA VAL A 23 -0.73 9.02 15.00
C VAL A 23 -0.69 9.62 13.59
N LEU A 24 -1.77 9.50 12.83
CA LEU A 24 -1.87 10.03 11.47
C LEU A 24 -1.72 11.55 11.45
N ALA A 25 -2.38 12.26 12.37
CA ALA A 25 -2.26 13.71 12.51
C ALA A 25 -0.82 14.13 12.85
N PHE A 26 -0.14 13.38 13.72
CA PHE A 26 1.27 13.60 14.03
C PHE A 26 2.14 13.45 12.78
N LEU A 27 2.04 12.32 12.08
CA LEU A 27 2.84 12.01 10.88
C LEU A 27 2.68 13.05 9.77
N GLN A 28 1.47 13.56 9.57
CA GLN A 28 1.20 14.57 8.54
C GLN A 28 1.87 15.93 8.83
N SER A 29 2.10 16.23 10.11
CA SER A 29 2.71 17.49 10.54
C SER A 29 4.22 17.37 10.81
N ASP A 30 4.75 16.15 10.95
CA ASP A 30 6.14 15.90 11.32
C ASP A 30 7.13 16.36 10.22
N PRO A 31 8.07 17.27 10.54
CA PRO A 31 8.97 17.84 9.56
C PRO A 31 10.00 16.82 9.02
N GLU A 32 10.42 15.85 9.83
CA GLU A 32 11.39 14.84 9.41
C GLU A 32 10.76 13.83 8.45
N VAL A 33 9.57 13.31 8.76
CA VAL A 33 8.80 12.44 7.86
C VAL A 33 8.57 13.15 6.52
N ARG A 34 8.11 14.40 6.54
CA ARG A 34 7.92 15.19 5.30
C ARG A 34 9.20 15.37 4.49
N ALA A 35 10.33 15.56 5.17
CA ALA A 35 11.63 15.68 4.52
C ALA A 35 12.06 14.36 3.85
N TYR A 36 11.89 13.21 4.52
CA TYR A 36 12.13 11.89 3.91
C TYR A 36 11.25 11.66 2.68
N LEU A 37 9.94 11.91 2.78
CA LEU A 37 9.00 11.74 1.68
C LEU A 37 9.28 12.64 0.47
N GLN A 38 9.89 13.80 0.69
CA GLN A 38 10.36 14.66 -0.40
C GLN A 38 11.70 14.18 -0.97
N ALA A 39 12.66 13.84 -0.11
CA ALA A 39 14.01 13.45 -0.50
C ALA A 39 14.03 12.11 -1.25
N GLN A 40 13.11 11.20 -0.95
CA GLN A 40 13.10 9.85 -1.52
C GLN A 40 12.91 9.83 -3.03
N ASN A 41 12.37 10.90 -3.64
CA ASN A 41 12.24 11.00 -5.11
C ASN A 41 13.54 11.32 -5.84
N VAL A 42 14.57 11.84 -5.17
CA VAL A 42 15.80 12.30 -5.86
C VAL A 42 16.50 11.14 -6.57
N ASN A 43 16.60 9.96 -5.94
CA ASN A 43 17.20 8.79 -6.56
C ASN A 43 16.34 8.18 -7.69
N PRO A 44 15.10 7.73 -7.42
CA PRO A 44 14.28 7.08 -8.44
C PRO A 44 13.87 8.04 -9.56
N VAL A 45 13.43 9.26 -9.25
CA VAL A 45 12.89 10.20 -10.25
C VAL A 45 14.01 11.00 -10.90
N ASP A 46 14.72 11.85 -10.14
CA ASP A 46 15.64 12.82 -10.74
C ASP A 46 16.89 12.17 -11.36
N ARG A 47 17.43 11.12 -10.71
CA ARG A 47 18.65 10.44 -11.17
C ARG A 47 18.39 9.29 -12.13
N MET A 48 17.33 8.51 -11.90
CA MET A 48 17.07 7.28 -12.65
C MET A 48 15.90 7.37 -13.65
N GLY A 49 15.08 8.43 -13.59
CA GLY A 49 13.94 8.62 -14.50
C GLY A 49 12.77 7.65 -14.29
N TYR A 50 12.63 7.09 -13.09
CA TYR A 50 11.48 6.28 -12.66
C TYR A 50 10.35 7.19 -12.15
N ASN A 51 9.19 6.57 -11.89
CA ASN A 51 8.00 7.27 -11.43
C ASN A 51 8.08 7.65 -9.95
N ASP A 52 7.13 8.49 -9.55
CA ASP A 52 7.02 9.06 -8.21
C ASP A 52 6.87 7.97 -7.14
N HIS A 53 7.76 8.02 -6.15
CA HIS A 53 7.67 7.27 -4.90
C HIS A 53 7.55 8.22 -3.71
N GLY A 54 7.24 9.50 -3.93
CA GLY A 54 7.19 10.55 -2.89
C GLY A 54 5.88 10.57 -2.12
N ALA A 55 5.55 11.73 -1.55
CA ALA A 55 4.37 11.92 -0.71
C ALA A 55 3.04 11.48 -1.36
N LYS A 56 2.89 11.59 -2.69
CA LYS A 56 1.66 11.19 -3.38
C LYS A 56 1.51 9.67 -3.46
N HIS A 57 2.59 8.95 -3.77
CA HIS A 57 2.62 7.49 -3.70
C HIS A 57 2.27 7.00 -2.31
N VAL A 58 2.98 7.52 -1.31
CA VAL A 58 2.79 7.12 0.09
C VAL A 58 1.38 7.41 0.60
N SER A 59 0.75 8.53 0.20
CA SER A 59 -0.63 8.79 0.60
C SER A 59 -1.60 7.75 0.03
N ILE A 60 -1.45 7.37 -1.23
CA ILE A 60 -2.28 6.36 -1.90
C ILE A 60 -2.09 4.99 -1.23
N VAL A 61 -0.85 4.58 -1.00
CA VAL A 61 -0.54 3.28 -0.36
C VAL A 61 -1.14 3.23 1.04
N ARG A 62 -0.96 4.28 1.85
CA ARG A 62 -1.53 4.34 3.20
C ARG A 62 -3.06 4.29 3.18
N GLU A 63 -3.70 5.10 2.34
CA GLU A 63 -5.16 5.13 2.21
C GLU A 63 -5.73 3.77 1.81
N ARG A 64 -5.07 3.09 0.86
CA ARG A 64 -5.47 1.75 0.41
C ARG A 64 -5.17 0.66 1.42
N ALA A 65 -4.08 0.77 2.17
CA ALA A 65 -3.75 -0.16 3.24
C ALA A 65 -4.81 -0.10 4.36
N LEU A 66 -5.21 1.09 4.77
CA LEU A 66 -6.27 1.29 5.77
C LEU A 66 -7.64 0.85 5.25
N ARG A 67 -7.94 1.09 3.96
CA ARG A 67 -9.18 0.58 3.36
C ARG A 67 -9.19 -0.95 3.23
N LEU A 68 -8.07 -1.57 2.90
CA LEU A 68 -7.93 -3.03 2.90
C LEU A 68 -8.15 -3.59 4.29
N TYR A 69 -7.52 -2.97 5.30
CA TYR A 69 -7.69 -3.36 6.70
C TYR A 69 -9.16 -3.29 7.13
N ASP A 70 -9.84 -2.18 6.84
CA ASP A 70 -11.27 -1.99 7.12
C ASP A 70 -12.14 -3.11 6.51
N LEU A 71 -11.95 -3.40 5.22
CA LEU A 71 -12.71 -4.45 4.52
C LEU A 71 -12.39 -5.86 5.05
N LEU A 72 -11.14 -6.12 5.44
CA LEU A 72 -10.74 -7.41 6.02
C LEU A 72 -11.35 -7.60 7.42
N LYS A 73 -11.32 -6.57 8.25
CA LYS A 73 -11.95 -6.58 9.58
C LYS A 73 -13.47 -6.72 9.49
N GLY A 74 -14.11 -6.00 8.56
CA GLY A 74 -15.53 -6.17 8.27
C GLY A 74 -15.91 -7.55 7.72
N GLY A 75 -14.93 -8.32 7.24
CA GLY A 75 -15.08 -9.73 6.84
C GLY A 75 -14.54 -10.74 7.86
N ASP A 76 -14.38 -10.34 9.13
CA ASP A 76 -13.92 -11.17 10.25
C ASP A 76 -12.54 -11.84 10.03
N VAL A 77 -11.66 -11.20 9.26
CA VAL A 77 -10.28 -11.69 9.07
C VAL A 77 -9.45 -11.38 10.30
N ALA A 78 -8.80 -12.40 10.86
CA ALA A 78 -7.91 -12.25 12.00
C ALA A 78 -6.54 -11.67 11.60
N PHE A 79 -6.02 -10.81 12.45
CA PHE A 79 -4.68 -10.24 12.36
C PHE A 79 -3.82 -10.78 13.49
N ASN A 80 -2.52 -10.98 13.22
CA ASN A 80 -1.65 -11.75 14.09
C ASN A 80 -0.37 -11.02 14.50
N GLY A 81 -0.02 -9.89 13.87
CA GLY A 81 1.16 -9.11 14.27
C GLY A 81 0.97 -8.50 15.65
N ALA A 82 -0.05 -7.64 15.80
CA ALA A 82 -0.36 -7.02 17.09
C ALA A 82 -0.68 -8.07 18.17
N MET A 83 -1.61 -8.97 17.87
CA MET A 83 -2.03 -10.03 18.79
C MET A 83 -0.86 -10.94 19.22
N GLY A 84 0.05 -11.27 18.31
CA GLY A 84 1.23 -12.10 18.59
C GLY A 84 2.21 -11.46 19.58
N GLN A 85 2.21 -10.14 19.67
CA GLN A 85 2.99 -9.35 20.63
C GLN A 85 2.21 -9.02 21.91
N GLY A 86 0.94 -9.43 22.02
CA GLY A 86 0.05 -9.04 23.11
C GLY A 86 -0.32 -7.55 23.09
N LEU A 87 -0.36 -6.95 21.91
CA LEU A 87 -0.87 -5.60 21.67
C LEU A 87 -2.40 -5.60 21.52
N ASP A 88 -3.00 -4.42 21.62
CA ASP A 88 -4.43 -4.25 21.40
C ASP A 88 -4.75 -4.24 19.89
N GLU A 89 -6.00 -4.55 19.53
CA GLU A 89 -6.48 -4.45 18.14
C GLU A 89 -6.28 -3.04 17.54
N ALA A 90 -6.38 -1.99 18.35
CA ALA A 90 -6.13 -0.61 17.92
C ALA A 90 -4.69 -0.38 17.41
N ASP A 91 -3.74 -1.23 17.80
CA ASP A 91 -2.35 -1.16 17.35
C ASP A 91 -2.16 -1.71 15.92
N GLU A 92 -3.06 -2.58 15.44
CA GLU A 92 -3.01 -3.15 14.08
C GLU A 92 -3.00 -2.03 13.03
N SER A 93 -3.96 -1.09 13.13
CA SER A 93 -4.04 0.07 12.25
C SER A 93 -2.84 1.00 12.36
N VAL A 94 -2.25 1.13 13.54
CA VAL A 94 -1.07 1.99 13.75
C VAL A 94 0.16 1.39 13.06
N VAL A 95 0.37 0.08 13.20
CA VAL A 95 1.42 -0.66 12.49
C VAL A 95 1.27 -0.48 10.98
N ILE A 96 0.06 -0.69 10.44
CA ILE A 96 -0.23 -0.54 9.01
C ILE A 96 0.05 0.89 8.53
N CYS A 97 -0.41 1.89 9.28
CA CYS A 97 -0.23 3.30 8.94
C CYS A 97 1.23 3.73 8.93
N LEU A 98 2.00 3.37 9.97
CA LEU A 98 3.42 3.67 10.08
C LEU A 98 4.22 2.97 8.98
N ALA A 99 3.96 1.67 8.77
CA ALA A 99 4.66 0.89 7.75
C ALA A 99 4.37 1.44 6.34
N ALA A 100 3.10 1.66 5.99
CA ALA A 100 2.75 2.26 4.71
C ALA A 100 3.35 3.65 4.51
N THR A 101 3.51 4.44 5.58
CA THR A 101 4.12 5.77 5.51
C THR A 101 5.63 5.72 5.28
N LEU A 102 6.32 4.74 5.87
CA LEU A 102 7.79 4.70 5.92
C LEU A 102 8.42 3.65 5.00
N HIS A 103 7.63 2.81 4.31
CA HIS A 103 8.15 1.63 3.60
C HIS A 103 9.23 1.94 2.54
N ASP A 104 9.15 3.11 1.91
CA ASP A 104 9.98 3.50 0.76
C ASP A 104 11.11 4.48 1.10
N ILE A 105 11.26 4.91 2.37
CA ILE A 105 12.21 5.99 2.71
C ILE A 105 13.68 5.62 2.44
N GLY A 106 13.99 4.33 2.33
CA GLY A 106 15.29 3.83 1.89
C GLY A 106 15.69 4.28 0.47
N HIS A 107 14.74 4.74 -0.33
CA HIS A 107 15.03 5.40 -1.60
C HIS A 107 15.91 6.64 -1.46
N VAL A 108 16.02 7.29 -0.30
CA VAL A 108 17.04 8.34 -0.09
C VAL A 108 18.47 7.83 -0.20
N VAL A 109 18.69 6.54 0.08
CA VAL A 109 19.99 5.86 -0.05
C VAL A 109 20.16 5.31 -1.45
N HIS A 110 19.25 4.42 -1.86
CA HIS A 110 19.32 3.76 -3.17
C HIS A 110 17.97 3.16 -3.59
N ARG A 111 17.76 2.94 -4.89
CA ARG A 111 16.54 2.31 -5.41
C ARG A 111 16.53 0.79 -5.25
N LEU A 112 17.62 0.15 -5.67
CA LEU A 112 17.85 -1.29 -5.44
C LEU A 112 17.96 -1.54 -3.93
N ASP A 113 17.32 -2.59 -3.45
CA ASP A 113 17.32 -3.02 -2.05
C ASP A 113 16.82 -1.95 -1.06
N HIS A 114 16.00 -1.00 -1.54
CA HIS A 114 15.44 0.06 -0.70
C HIS A 114 14.69 -0.44 0.56
N PRO A 115 14.04 -1.62 0.62
CA PRO A 115 13.43 -2.07 1.87
C PRO A 115 14.48 -2.23 2.97
N TYR A 116 15.65 -2.78 2.64
CA TYR A 116 16.76 -2.97 3.57
C TYR A 116 17.38 -1.66 4.07
N TYR A 117 17.41 -0.62 3.22
CA TYR A 117 17.81 0.72 3.63
C TYR A 117 16.71 1.46 4.40
N SER A 118 15.45 1.12 4.18
CA SER A 118 14.31 1.69 4.91
C SER A 118 14.30 1.26 6.37
N ILE A 119 14.71 0.02 6.68
CA ILE A 119 14.73 -0.49 8.06
C ILE A 119 15.54 0.39 9.04
N PRO A 120 16.83 0.69 8.82
CA PRO A 120 17.57 1.52 9.77
C PRO A 120 17.03 2.95 9.86
N LEU A 121 16.62 3.55 8.74
CA LEU A 121 16.06 4.91 8.73
C LEU A 121 14.72 4.96 9.48
N ALA A 122 13.85 3.98 9.22
CA ALA A 122 12.55 3.88 9.87
C ALA A 122 12.72 3.56 11.35
N ALA A 123 13.72 2.74 11.73
CA ALA A 123 13.99 2.42 13.12
C ALA A 123 14.29 3.67 13.96
N ASP A 124 15.09 4.60 13.43
CA ASP A 124 15.42 5.87 14.10
C ASP A 124 14.20 6.80 14.18
N VAL A 125 13.42 6.90 13.10
CA VAL A 125 12.18 7.69 13.08
C VAL A 125 11.15 7.12 14.07
N LEU A 126 10.99 5.80 14.11
CA LEU A 126 10.04 5.12 14.99
C LEU A 126 10.41 5.28 16.47
N ASP A 127 11.70 5.25 16.82
CA ASP A 127 12.15 5.48 18.21
C ASP A 127 11.75 6.87 18.72
N ARG A 128 11.69 7.87 17.83
CA ARG A 128 11.25 9.23 18.18
C ARG A 128 9.72 9.35 18.22
N ILE A 129 9.02 8.73 17.28
CA ILE A 129 7.57 8.92 17.14
C ILE A 129 6.81 8.09 18.18
N LEU A 130 7.20 6.84 18.41
CA LEU A 130 6.43 5.93 19.26
C LEU A 130 6.45 6.33 20.74
N THR A 131 7.46 7.06 21.20
CA THR A 131 7.54 7.55 22.59
C THR A 131 6.48 8.59 22.94
N GLU A 132 5.86 9.21 21.94
CA GLU A 132 4.75 10.16 22.15
C GLU A 132 3.42 9.45 22.47
N PHE A 133 3.30 8.16 22.12
CA PHE A 133 2.04 7.41 22.19
C PHE A 133 2.10 6.19 23.12
N TYR A 134 3.29 5.63 23.35
CA TYR A 134 3.46 4.35 24.01
C TYR A 134 4.54 4.38 25.09
N ASP A 135 4.40 3.49 26.07
CA ASP A 135 5.52 3.16 26.95
C ASP A 135 6.61 2.36 26.19
N ALA A 136 7.76 2.19 26.82
CA ALA A 136 8.92 1.57 26.16
C ALA A 136 8.66 0.13 25.69
N GLU A 137 7.89 -0.65 26.45
CA GLU A 137 7.59 -2.05 26.12
C GLU A 137 6.67 -2.13 24.89
N THR A 138 5.60 -1.33 24.89
CA THR A 138 4.62 -1.29 23.81
C THR A 138 5.24 -0.68 22.55
N ALA A 139 6.04 0.38 22.68
CA ALA A 139 6.76 1.00 21.57
C ALA A 139 7.69 -0.01 20.85
N VAL A 140 8.43 -0.85 21.60
CA VAL A 140 9.30 -1.87 21.00
C VAL A 140 8.49 -2.88 20.18
N ARG A 141 7.32 -3.29 20.67
CA ARG A 141 6.44 -4.24 19.98
C ARG A 141 5.84 -3.65 18.70
N VAL A 142 5.28 -2.44 18.78
CA VAL A 142 4.74 -1.73 17.60
C VAL A 142 5.84 -1.48 16.57
N LYS A 143 7.04 -1.08 17.02
CA LYS A 143 8.22 -0.91 16.17
C LYS A 143 8.59 -2.21 15.45
N ALA A 144 8.62 -3.34 16.17
CA ALA A 144 8.98 -4.64 15.59
C ALA A 144 8.03 -5.02 14.43
N GLU A 145 6.72 -4.93 14.67
CA GLU A 145 5.72 -5.24 13.64
C GLU A 145 5.74 -4.25 12.47
N THR A 146 5.97 -2.97 12.76
CA THR A 146 6.11 -1.94 11.72
C THR A 146 7.31 -2.20 10.81
N LEU A 147 8.48 -2.49 11.39
CA LEU A 147 9.70 -2.78 10.63
C LEU A 147 9.56 -4.07 9.82
N HIS A 148 8.89 -5.09 10.38
CA HIS A 148 8.58 -6.32 9.65
C HIS A 148 7.69 -6.06 8.43
N ALA A 149 6.63 -5.27 8.60
CA ALA A 149 5.76 -4.86 7.50
C ALA A 149 6.48 -4.01 6.45
N ILE A 150 7.38 -3.11 6.86
CA ILE A 150 8.26 -2.35 5.95
C ILE A 150 9.16 -3.31 5.16
N LEU A 151 9.79 -4.31 5.78
CA LEU A 151 10.64 -5.23 5.05
C LEU A 151 9.84 -6.05 4.02
N CYS A 152 8.68 -6.56 4.44
CA CYS A 152 7.87 -7.49 3.66
C CYS A 152 6.98 -6.81 2.60
N HIS A 153 6.99 -5.48 2.50
CA HIS A 153 6.25 -4.80 1.43
C HIS A 153 6.80 -5.19 0.04
N HIS A 154 8.08 -5.55 -0.06
CA HIS A 154 8.70 -6.01 -1.30
C HIS A 154 8.51 -7.52 -1.51
N THR A 155 8.55 -7.97 -2.78
CA THR A 155 8.19 -9.35 -3.12
C THR A 155 9.19 -10.41 -2.66
N GLU A 156 10.44 -10.03 -2.44
CA GLU A 156 11.53 -10.94 -2.04
C GLU A 156 11.34 -11.54 -0.64
N GLU A 157 10.71 -10.79 0.27
CA GLU A 157 10.48 -11.22 1.65
C GLU A 157 9.01 -11.59 1.86
N ASN A 158 8.78 -12.71 2.54
CA ASN A 158 7.42 -13.20 2.77
C ASN A 158 6.83 -12.58 4.05
N PRO A 159 5.66 -11.91 3.97
CA PRO A 159 4.90 -11.52 5.16
C PRO A 159 4.65 -12.68 6.11
N LEU A 160 4.98 -12.48 7.38
CA LEU A 160 4.63 -13.39 8.49
C LEU A 160 3.39 -12.93 9.27
N THR A 161 2.85 -11.76 8.92
CA THR A 161 1.69 -11.15 9.58
C THR A 161 0.70 -10.63 8.54
N THR A 162 -0.59 -10.65 8.88
CA THR A 162 -1.64 -10.12 8.02
C THR A 162 -1.43 -8.62 7.75
N GLU A 163 -0.94 -7.86 8.74
CA GLU A 163 -0.56 -6.44 8.62
C GLU A 163 0.48 -6.22 7.53
N ALA A 164 1.54 -7.03 7.51
CA ALA A 164 2.57 -6.98 6.48
C ALA A 164 2.02 -7.35 5.09
N GLY A 165 1.10 -8.32 5.03
CA GLY A 165 0.38 -8.68 3.80
C GLY A 165 -0.45 -7.52 3.26
N VAL A 166 -1.14 -6.78 4.14
CA VAL A 166 -1.91 -5.58 3.78
C VAL A 166 -1.02 -4.51 3.17
N VAL A 167 0.12 -4.19 3.79
CA VAL A 167 1.05 -3.17 3.28
C VAL A 167 1.63 -3.60 1.93
N ARG A 168 2.02 -4.87 1.78
CA ARG A 168 2.51 -5.43 0.51
C ARG A 168 1.49 -5.31 -0.61
N LEU A 169 0.24 -5.70 -0.36
CA LEU A 169 -0.82 -5.59 -1.37
C LEU A 169 -1.15 -4.14 -1.70
N ALA A 170 -1.26 -3.27 -0.68
CA ALA A 170 -1.55 -1.85 -0.84
C ALA A 170 -0.53 -1.12 -1.70
N ASP A 171 0.76 -1.43 -1.51
CA ASP A 171 1.86 -0.95 -2.35
C ASP A 171 1.60 -1.31 -3.83
N GLY A 172 1.28 -2.59 -4.08
CA GLY A 172 0.95 -3.10 -5.41
C GLY A 172 -0.22 -2.39 -6.10
N LEU A 173 -1.18 -1.85 -5.35
CA LEU A 173 -2.38 -1.24 -5.92
C LEU A 173 -2.10 0.10 -6.64
N ASP A 174 -1.04 0.85 -6.32
CA ASP A 174 -0.69 2.14 -6.99
C ASP A 174 -0.20 1.93 -8.42
N MET A 175 -1.14 1.59 -9.32
CA MET A 175 -0.88 1.23 -10.71
C MET A 175 -1.80 1.95 -11.71
N GLU A 176 -2.61 2.91 -11.25
CA GLU A 176 -3.47 3.72 -12.13
C GLU A 176 -2.63 4.47 -13.16
N ARG A 177 -3.25 4.87 -14.27
CA ARG A 177 -2.56 5.58 -15.35
C ARG A 177 -1.79 6.79 -14.81
N GLY A 178 -0.50 6.85 -15.15
CA GLY A 178 0.41 7.90 -14.66
C GLY A 178 1.07 7.58 -13.32
N ARG A 179 0.80 6.40 -12.75
CA ARG A 179 1.37 5.91 -11.48
C ARG A 179 2.23 4.66 -11.62
N SER A 180 2.05 3.88 -12.69
CA SER A 180 2.81 2.65 -12.98
C SER A 180 4.33 2.84 -12.84
N ARG A 181 5.07 1.83 -12.35
CA ARG A 181 6.45 1.93 -11.85
C ARG A 181 7.56 1.83 -12.91
N ILE A 182 7.18 1.76 -14.18
CA ILE A 182 8.11 1.43 -15.26
C ILE A 182 8.70 2.71 -15.86
N PRO A 183 10.03 2.77 -16.10
CA PRO A 183 10.65 3.90 -16.80
C PRO A 183 9.88 4.22 -18.07
N TYR A 184 9.67 5.50 -18.32
CA TYR A 184 9.28 5.96 -19.64
C TYR A 184 10.46 5.68 -20.57
N GLU A 185 10.51 4.50 -21.20
CA GLU A 185 11.52 4.20 -22.21
C GLU A 185 11.37 5.28 -23.30
N THR A 186 12.35 6.17 -23.36
CA THR A 186 12.42 7.26 -24.33
C THR A 186 12.39 6.68 -25.74
N GLY A 187 11.19 6.53 -26.30
CA GLY A 187 10.94 6.19 -27.70
C GLY A 187 10.65 4.72 -28.04
N ARG A 188 10.50 3.80 -27.06
CA ARG A 188 10.09 2.41 -27.37
C ARG A 188 8.66 2.13 -26.93
N ARG A 189 7.80 1.83 -27.92
CA ARG A 189 6.44 1.31 -27.72
C ARG A 189 6.53 -0.18 -27.32
N GLY A 190 6.98 -0.45 -26.10
CA GLY A 190 6.96 -1.80 -25.51
C GLY A 190 5.64 -2.09 -24.82
N ILE A 191 5.35 -3.37 -24.53
CA ILE A 191 4.14 -3.80 -23.82
C ILE A 191 3.96 -3.07 -22.50
N ASN A 192 5.06 -2.83 -21.78
CA ASN A 192 5.13 -2.09 -20.52
C ASN A 192 4.59 -0.64 -20.61
N THR A 193 4.90 0.06 -21.70
CA THR A 193 4.44 1.45 -21.91
C THR A 193 2.95 1.49 -22.24
N VAL A 194 2.44 0.47 -22.92
CA VAL A 194 1.01 0.38 -23.27
C VAL A 194 0.19 -0.04 -22.06
N SER A 195 0.65 -1.04 -21.32
CA SER A 195 -0.03 -1.58 -20.14
C SER A 195 -0.11 -0.57 -18.99
N SER A 196 0.93 0.23 -18.76
CA SER A 196 0.98 1.28 -17.74
C SER A 196 -0.02 2.43 -17.97
N GLN A 197 -0.55 2.56 -19.18
CA GLN A 197 -1.58 3.55 -19.53
C GLN A 197 -2.98 2.95 -19.64
N ALA A 198 -3.11 1.64 -19.46
CA ALA A 198 -4.37 0.93 -19.65
C ALA A 198 -5.26 0.93 -18.41
N ILE A 199 -4.70 1.02 -17.19
CA ILE A 199 -5.47 1.04 -15.94
C ILE A 199 -6.08 2.43 -15.72
N GLU A 200 -7.40 2.51 -15.66
CA GLU A 200 -8.15 3.75 -15.45
C GLU A 200 -8.41 4.03 -13.98
N SER A 201 -8.89 3.04 -13.24
CA SER A 201 -9.13 3.13 -11.79
C SER A 201 -8.92 1.78 -11.12
N VAL A 202 -8.54 1.83 -9.85
CA VAL A 202 -8.47 0.67 -8.95
C VAL A 202 -9.33 0.98 -7.72
N GLU A 203 -10.38 0.18 -7.52
CA GLU A 203 -11.35 0.35 -6.44
C GLU A 203 -11.33 -0.85 -5.48
N LEU A 204 -11.41 -0.57 -4.19
CA LEU A 204 -11.50 -1.56 -3.13
C LEU A 204 -12.93 -1.63 -2.60
N LYS A 205 -13.57 -2.78 -2.80
CA LYS A 205 -14.98 -3.00 -2.47
C LYS A 205 -15.13 -4.23 -1.55
N PRO A 206 -16.20 -4.29 -0.75
CA PRO A 206 -16.64 -5.54 -0.16
C PRO A 206 -16.83 -6.58 -1.27
N GLY A 207 -16.26 -7.77 -1.10
CA GLY A 207 -16.35 -8.82 -2.10
C GLY A 207 -17.57 -9.72 -1.92
N ASP A 208 -17.88 -10.45 -2.98
CA ASP A 208 -18.82 -11.58 -2.96
C ASP A 208 -18.01 -12.88 -2.88
N GLY A 209 -18.14 -13.59 -1.76
CA GLY A 209 -17.43 -14.83 -1.42
C GLY A 209 -16.06 -14.65 -0.75
N LYS A 210 -15.34 -13.56 -1.02
CA LYS A 210 -14.12 -13.15 -0.32
C LYS A 210 -14.33 -11.76 0.32
N PRO A 211 -13.75 -11.46 1.50
CA PRO A 211 -13.90 -10.16 2.16
C PRO A 211 -13.63 -8.95 1.26
N VAL A 212 -12.57 -9.03 0.45
CA VAL A 212 -12.12 -7.92 -0.41
C VAL A 212 -12.28 -8.27 -1.89
N MET A 213 -12.87 -7.36 -2.65
CA MET A 213 -12.81 -7.33 -4.11
C MET A 213 -12.02 -6.11 -4.58
N VAL A 214 -10.93 -6.38 -5.31
CA VAL A 214 -10.17 -5.37 -6.06
C VAL A 214 -10.76 -5.30 -7.46
N GLU A 215 -11.45 -4.21 -7.76
CA GLU A 215 -12.01 -3.95 -9.08
C GLU A 215 -11.08 -3.03 -9.87
N ILE A 216 -10.66 -3.47 -11.05
CA ILE A 216 -9.69 -2.77 -11.90
C ILE A 216 -10.36 -2.43 -13.21
N SER A 217 -10.62 -1.14 -13.43
CA SER A 217 -11.16 -0.64 -14.70
C SER A 217 -10.03 -0.37 -15.68
N MET A 218 -10.14 -0.90 -16.90
CA MET A 218 -9.10 -0.83 -17.92
C MET A 218 -9.66 -0.37 -19.25
N ARG A 219 -8.87 0.42 -19.99
CA ARG A 219 -9.23 0.92 -21.32
C ARG A 219 -9.02 -0.06 -22.45
N ASN A 220 -8.21 -1.08 -22.20
CA ASN A 220 -7.92 -2.15 -23.14
C ASN A 220 -7.25 -3.32 -22.40
N ALA A 221 -7.21 -4.47 -23.07
CA ALA A 221 -6.68 -5.73 -22.53
C ALA A 221 -5.17 -5.68 -22.17
N ALA A 222 -4.39 -4.70 -22.63
CA ALA A 222 -2.98 -4.60 -22.23
C ALA A 222 -2.82 -4.32 -20.72
N GLY A 223 -3.86 -3.81 -20.05
CA GLY A 223 -3.86 -3.59 -18.60
C GLY A 223 -3.70 -4.88 -17.79
N VAL A 224 -4.15 -6.03 -18.32
CA VAL A 224 -4.00 -7.35 -17.67
C VAL A 224 -2.53 -7.62 -17.31
N TYR A 225 -1.59 -7.21 -18.17
CA TYR A 225 -0.16 -7.36 -17.90
C TYR A 225 0.31 -6.60 -16.64
N GLN A 226 -0.26 -5.42 -16.33
CA GLN A 226 0.05 -4.74 -15.06
C GLN A 226 -0.55 -5.47 -13.86
N VAL A 227 -1.74 -6.03 -14.01
CA VAL A 227 -2.40 -6.77 -12.93
C VAL A 227 -1.59 -8.03 -12.59
N ASP A 228 -1.15 -8.78 -13.60
CA ASP A 228 -0.36 -9.99 -13.39
C ASP A 228 1.05 -9.67 -12.83
N GLU A 229 1.80 -8.76 -13.47
CA GLU A 229 3.19 -8.49 -13.09
C GLU A 229 3.33 -7.76 -11.75
N LEU A 230 2.38 -6.89 -11.39
CA LEU A 230 2.48 -6.09 -10.17
C LEU A 230 1.57 -6.64 -9.08
N LEU A 231 0.26 -6.76 -9.35
CA LEU A 231 -0.70 -7.04 -8.29
C LEU A 231 -0.71 -8.51 -7.89
N GLN A 232 -0.76 -9.44 -8.85
CA GLN A 232 -0.73 -10.87 -8.53
C GLN A 232 0.59 -11.25 -7.86
N ALA A 233 1.72 -10.71 -8.32
CA ALA A 233 3.02 -10.92 -7.68
C ALA A 233 3.06 -10.43 -6.21
N LYS A 234 2.37 -9.32 -5.90
CA LYS A 234 2.24 -8.81 -4.54
C LYS A 234 1.27 -9.64 -3.69
N LEU A 235 0.18 -10.14 -4.28
CA LEU A 235 -0.80 -10.98 -3.60
C LEU A 235 -0.26 -12.38 -3.29
N GLN A 236 0.49 -12.98 -4.21
CA GLN A 236 1.09 -14.29 -4.00
C GLN A 236 2.15 -14.24 -2.89
N GLY A 237 2.01 -15.14 -1.92
CA GLY A 237 2.86 -15.22 -0.73
C GLY A 237 2.53 -14.16 0.34
N SER A 238 1.47 -13.36 0.17
CA SER A 238 1.13 -12.28 1.12
C SER A 238 0.36 -12.74 2.35
N GLY A 239 -0.26 -13.91 2.31
CA GLY A 239 -1.24 -14.37 3.31
C GLY A 239 -2.67 -13.88 3.04
N LEU A 240 -2.89 -13.05 2.01
CA LEU A 240 -4.20 -12.49 1.65
C LEU A 240 -4.88 -13.21 0.47
N GLU A 241 -4.28 -14.26 -0.09
CA GLU A 241 -4.74 -14.95 -1.30
C GLU A 241 -6.16 -15.50 -1.18
N ASN A 242 -6.53 -15.95 0.03
CA ASN A 242 -7.87 -16.48 0.31
C ASN A 242 -8.89 -15.38 0.64
N HIS A 243 -8.43 -14.14 0.88
CA HIS A 243 -9.27 -13.02 1.33
C HIS A 243 -9.53 -11.97 0.24
N VAL A 244 -8.75 -11.99 -0.84
CA VAL A 244 -8.81 -11.00 -1.91
C VAL A 244 -9.24 -11.66 -3.24
N ARG A 245 -10.19 -11.03 -3.92
CA ARG A 245 -10.62 -11.37 -5.29
C ARG A 245 -10.26 -10.21 -6.21
N ILE A 246 -9.61 -10.50 -7.34
CA ILE A 246 -9.27 -9.47 -8.35
C ILE A 246 -10.23 -9.61 -9.53
N VAL A 247 -10.86 -8.50 -9.93
CA VAL A 247 -11.80 -8.44 -11.05
C VAL A 247 -11.34 -7.34 -11.99
N ALA A 248 -11.08 -7.69 -13.24
CA ALA A 248 -10.71 -6.76 -14.29
C ALA A 248 -11.91 -6.47 -15.20
N LEU A 249 -12.20 -5.18 -15.43
CA LEU A 249 -13.29 -4.69 -16.26
C LEU A 249 -12.72 -3.92 -17.46
N ASN A 250 -13.10 -4.31 -18.68
CA ASN A 250 -12.74 -3.56 -19.88
C ASN A 250 -13.84 -2.54 -20.22
N VAL A 251 -13.47 -1.25 -20.23
CA VAL A 251 -14.34 -0.11 -20.51
C VAL A 251 -13.90 0.52 -21.84
N GLU A 252 -14.68 0.33 -22.91
CA GLU A 252 -14.45 1.02 -24.19
C GLU A 252 -15.29 2.30 -24.28
N GLY A 253 -14.62 3.42 -24.60
CA GLY A 253 -15.13 4.62 -25.27
C GLY A 253 -16.53 5.20 -24.90
N ALA A 254 -16.52 6.35 -24.21
CA ALA A 254 -17.55 7.41 -24.12
C ALA A 254 -18.98 7.08 -23.62
N THR A 255 -19.32 5.80 -23.48
CA THR A 255 -20.54 5.34 -22.84
C THR A 255 -20.12 4.30 -21.82
N ASP A 256 -20.16 4.62 -20.52
CA ASP A 256 -19.78 3.76 -19.37
C ASP A 256 -20.47 2.36 -19.40
N THR A 257 -20.09 1.54 -20.36
CA THR A 257 -20.68 0.23 -20.65
C THR A 257 -19.54 -0.76 -20.52
N ILE A 258 -19.64 -1.62 -19.51
CA ILE A 258 -18.68 -2.70 -19.28
C ILE A 258 -18.80 -3.67 -20.46
N VAL A 259 -17.73 -3.81 -21.23
CA VAL A 259 -17.71 -4.65 -22.45
C VAL A 259 -17.32 -6.08 -22.11
N GLU A 260 -16.44 -6.27 -21.12
CA GLU A 260 -15.94 -7.58 -20.72
C GLU A 260 -15.52 -7.59 -19.24
N ARG A 261 -15.85 -8.67 -18.51
CA ARG A 261 -15.45 -8.91 -17.13
C ARG A 261 -14.61 -10.17 -17.05
N MET A 262 -13.42 -10.06 -16.45
CA MET A 262 -12.47 -11.16 -16.29
C MET A 262 -12.12 -11.33 -14.82
N GLU A 263 -12.06 -12.57 -14.36
CA GLU A 263 -11.47 -12.92 -13.06
C GLU A 263 -10.03 -13.35 -13.27
N LEU A 264 -9.15 -12.87 -12.39
CA LEU A 264 -7.71 -13.08 -12.42
C LEU A 264 -7.26 -13.79 -11.15
#